data_AF-A0A388JZN7-F1
#
_entry.id   AF-A0A388JZN7-F1
#
_cell.length_a   1.000
_cell.length_b   1.000
_cell.length_c   1.000
_cell.angle_alpha   90.00
_cell.angle_beta   90.00
_cell.angle_gamma   90.00
#
_symmetry.space_group_name_H-M   'P 1'
#
loop_
_entity.id
_entity.type
_entity.pdbx_description
1 polymer ?
#
loop_
_entity_poly.entity_id
_entity_poly.type
_entity_poly.pdbx_seq_one_letter_code
_entity_poly.pdbx_strand_id
1 'polypeptide(L)'
;MWQVPSFSENGWYTDLLEGDSKWLDAFPAPALRTLIPHVDSYRFLASLTENEMKKCNEMALMENIDLVKGNYPLTPDTMKLPIIGDFDRTKCTMSPSALAVRGFMTPKQQTAMAELKRIWNVGRPYLKCQCVTEGKGDCGKNISWLDHVLWYLLSDLHYLFPEAPSLRARARAFRVRAKTTWRAAILASVVFTHMRDVMVKMAYNVAIDPSRTAANTLDDLAIMLHKFPRTMAKLILPTRYVRAKEKRRVEAASSSATKTIRKPQQTILEFCVPPARGDVTAPAQENPLQLETATPPSSTSRPRMTPRLPF
;
A
#
# COMPACT_ATOMS: atom_id res chain seq x y z
N MET A 1 -16.30 -21.56 -0.93
CA MET A 1 -17.08 -21.42 0.32
C MET A 1 -16.51 -20.22 1.05
N TRP A 2 -17.30 -19.15 1.26
CA TRP A 2 -16.81 -17.92 1.89
C TRP A 2 -17.02 -17.99 3.40
N GLN A 3 -15.95 -17.87 4.18
CA GLN A 3 -16.01 -17.82 5.63
C GLN A 3 -16.66 -16.50 6.06
N VAL A 4 -17.75 -16.58 6.82
CA VAL A 4 -18.43 -15.41 7.39
C VAL A 4 -17.63 -14.96 8.61
N PRO A 5 -17.14 -13.71 8.68
CA PRO A 5 -16.44 -13.23 9.87
C PRO A 5 -17.36 -13.29 11.09
N SER A 6 -16.92 -13.95 12.15
CA SER A 6 -17.58 -13.95 13.45
C SER A 6 -17.36 -12.61 14.14
N PHE A 7 -18.38 -12.12 14.87
CA PHE A 7 -18.33 -10.85 15.59
C PHE A 7 -18.65 -11.01 17.07
N SER A 8 -17.79 -10.49 17.93
CA SER A 8 -17.95 -10.48 19.39
C SER A 8 -19.17 -9.66 19.81
N GLU A 9 -19.61 -9.76 21.07
CA GLU A 9 -20.85 -9.13 21.56
C GLU A 9 -20.95 -7.63 21.26
N ASN A 10 -19.82 -6.95 21.36
CA ASN A 10 -19.56 -5.53 21.12
C ASN A 10 -19.17 -5.18 19.66
N GLY A 11 -19.19 -6.13 18.72
CA GLY A 11 -19.08 -5.84 17.28
C GLY A 11 -17.67 -5.78 16.69
N TRP A 12 -16.66 -6.28 17.39
CA TRP A 12 -15.34 -6.55 16.81
C TRP A 12 -15.34 -7.87 16.04
N TYR A 13 -14.38 -8.04 15.13
CA TYR A 13 -14.08 -9.37 14.57
C TYR A 13 -13.59 -10.27 15.71
N THR A 14 -14.21 -11.44 15.92
CA THR A 14 -13.72 -12.35 16.97
C THR A 14 -12.31 -12.86 16.66
N ASP A 15 -11.94 -12.90 15.37
CA ASP A 15 -10.57 -13.13 14.89
C ASP A 15 -9.51 -12.19 15.52
N LEU A 16 -9.91 -11.02 16.05
CA LEU A 16 -9.03 -10.09 16.78
C LEU A 16 -8.97 -10.34 18.30
N LEU A 17 -9.92 -11.09 18.85
CA LEU A 17 -10.15 -11.27 20.29
C LEU A 17 -9.96 -12.72 20.78
N GLU A 18 -10.15 -13.73 19.92
CA GLU A 18 -10.11 -15.17 20.27
C GLU A 18 -8.72 -15.82 20.13
N GLY A 19 -7.63 -15.04 20.04
CA GLY A 19 -6.29 -15.61 19.92
C GLY A 19 -5.15 -14.69 20.35
N ASP A 20 -4.25 -15.25 21.18
CA ASP A 20 -3.02 -14.66 21.71
C ASP A 20 -2.14 -13.97 20.66
N SER A 21 -2.46 -12.74 20.25
CA SER A 21 -1.76 -12.01 19.18
C SER A 21 -1.67 -12.72 17.82
N LYS A 22 -2.21 -13.94 17.65
CA LYS A 22 -2.01 -14.81 16.47
C LYS A 22 -2.48 -14.19 15.15
N TRP A 23 -3.34 -13.18 15.19
CA TRP A 23 -3.73 -12.43 13.99
C TRP A 23 -2.63 -11.46 13.50
N LEU A 24 -1.74 -11.00 14.41
CA LEU A 24 -0.50 -10.31 14.05
C LEU A 24 0.47 -11.29 13.36
N ASP A 25 0.51 -12.56 13.80
CA ASP A 25 1.28 -13.64 13.16
C ASP A 25 0.64 -14.13 11.84
N ALA A 26 -0.69 -13.99 11.70
CA ALA A 26 -1.43 -14.30 10.47
C ALA A 26 -1.21 -13.28 9.33
N PHE A 27 -0.40 -12.25 9.56
CA PHE A 27 0.34 -11.61 8.49
C PHE A 27 1.61 -12.43 8.26
N PRO A 28 1.70 -13.28 7.22
CA PRO A 28 2.89 -14.10 6.99
C PRO A 28 4.09 -13.20 6.73
N ALA A 29 4.89 -13.00 7.78
CA ALA A 29 6.15 -12.28 7.70
C ALA A 29 7.12 -13.14 6.87
N PRO A 30 7.71 -12.61 5.78
CA PRO A 30 8.84 -13.26 5.12
C PRO A 30 10.05 -13.19 6.05
N ALA A 31 10.16 -14.19 6.94
CA ALA A 31 11.36 -14.64 7.65
C ALA A 31 12.43 -13.59 7.98
N LEU A 32 12.09 -12.56 8.76
CA LEU A 32 12.98 -11.86 9.71
C LEU A 32 12.12 -10.95 10.61
N ARG A 33 12.53 -10.80 11.88
CA ARG A 33 11.67 -10.29 12.96
C ARG A 33 11.09 -8.90 12.67
N THR A 34 9.81 -8.73 12.97
CA THR A 34 8.95 -7.55 12.76
C THR A 34 9.29 -6.36 13.64
N LEU A 35 10.54 -5.89 13.59
CA LEU A 35 10.85 -4.51 13.92
C LEU A 35 10.51 -3.66 12.69
N ILE A 36 9.38 -2.96 12.74
CA ILE A 36 9.29 -1.67 12.06
C ILE A 36 10.45 -0.85 12.65
N PRO A 37 11.36 -0.26 11.84
CA PRO A 37 12.52 0.42 12.40
C PRO A 37 12.03 1.45 13.41
N HIS A 38 12.56 1.40 14.65
CA HIS A 38 12.23 2.41 15.64
C HIS A 38 12.51 3.78 15.03
N VAL A 39 11.75 4.81 15.40
CA VAL A 39 11.83 6.11 14.74
C VAL A 39 13.27 6.69 14.77
N ASP A 40 14.03 6.35 15.82
CA ASP A 40 15.46 6.67 15.97
C ASP A 40 16.39 5.99 14.96
N SER A 41 16.03 4.82 14.43
CA SER A 41 16.79 4.17 13.35
C SER A 41 16.76 5.02 12.09
N TYR A 42 15.59 5.53 11.69
CA TYR A 42 15.46 6.47 10.58
C TYR A 42 16.18 7.79 10.87
N ARG A 43 16.02 8.32 12.09
CA ARG A 43 16.73 9.52 12.58
C ARG A 43 18.24 9.38 12.45
N PHE A 44 18.81 8.24 12.88
CA PHE A 44 20.23 7.94 12.79
C PHE A 44 20.70 7.77 11.33
N LEU A 45 19.96 7.01 10.52
CA LEU A 45 20.30 6.73 9.13
C LEU A 45 20.41 8.02 8.30
N ALA A 46 19.36 8.85 8.33
CA ALA A 46 19.27 10.09 7.54
C ALA A 46 19.74 11.36 8.29
N SER A 47 20.26 11.24 9.51
CA SER A 47 20.57 12.37 10.40
C SER A 47 19.46 13.42 10.40
N LEU A 48 18.27 13.00 10.83
CA LEU A 48 17.12 13.88 10.95
C LEU A 48 17.27 14.79 12.18
N THR A 49 16.90 16.05 12.01
CA THR A 49 16.87 17.07 13.07
C THR A 49 15.61 16.92 13.92
N GLU A 50 15.63 17.43 15.16
CA GLU A 50 14.42 17.43 16.01
C GLU A 50 13.24 18.15 15.36
N ASN A 51 13.50 19.22 14.61
CA ASN A 51 12.47 19.95 13.87
C ASN A 51 11.83 19.09 12.77
N GLU A 52 12.61 18.25 12.08
CA GLU A 52 12.07 17.29 11.11
C GLU A 52 11.28 16.16 11.78
N MET A 53 11.77 15.63 12.91
CA MET A 53 11.08 14.60 13.69
C MET A 53 9.72 15.13 14.21
N LYS A 54 9.72 16.31 14.83
CA LYS A 54 8.51 17.01 15.29
C LYS A 54 7.54 17.25 14.13
N LYS A 55 8.01 17.76 12.99
CA LYS A 55 7.18 17.96 11.78
C LYS A 55 6.56 16.65 11.28
N CYS A 56 7.30 15.54 11.32
CA CYS A 56 6.76 14.24 10.91
C CYS A 56 5.66 13.75 11.87
N ASN A 57 5.82 13.95 13.17
CA ASN A 57 4.80 13.64 14.17
C ASN A 57 3.55 14.52 13.99
N GLU A 58 3.72 15.83 13.74
CA GLU A 58 2.62 16.76 13.43
C GLU A 58 1.88 16.34 12.16
N MET A 59 2.59 15.97 11.09
CA MET A 59 1.98 15.46 9.85
C MET A 59 1.20 14.16 10.08
N ALA A 60 1.75 13.23 10.86
CA ALA A 60 1.07 11.98 11.23
C ALA A 60 -0.24 12.26 11.97
N LEU A 61 -0.23 13.13 12.99
CA LEU A 61 -1.41 13.51 13.77
C LEU A 61 -2.46 14.27 12.94
N MET A 62 -2.04 15.07 11.96
CA MET A 62 -2.92 15.86 11.10
C MET A 62 -3.48 15.11 9.89
N GLU A 63 -3.26 13.79 9.79
CA GLU A 63 -3.69 12.95 8.66
C GLU A 63 -3.02 13.37 7.33
N ASN A 64 -1.83 14.00 7.41
CA ASN A 64 -1.11 14.46 6.24
C ASN A 64 -0.20 13.34 5.70
N ILE A 65 -0.66 12.74 4.61
CA ILE A 65 0.02 11.66 3.88
C ILE A 65 0.90 12.16 2.72
N ASP A 66 1.00 13.47 2.51
CA ASP A 66 1.85 14.03 1.47
C ASP A 66 3.33 13.79 1.79
N LEU A 67 4.16 13.73 0.74
CA LEU A 67 5.62 13.73 0.95
C LEU A 67 6.04 15.04 1.63
N VAL A 68 6.83 14.90 2.70
CA VAL A 68 7.42 16.05 3.40
C VAL A 68 8.20 16.88 2.38
N LYS A 69 7.89 18.18 2.29
CA LYS A 69 8.58 19.12 1.40
C LYS A 69 9.84 19.67 2.05
N GLY A 70 10.89 19.85 1.24
CA GLY A 70 12.17 20.46 1.61
C GLY A 70 13.19 20.43 0.47
N ASN A 71 14.44 20.78 0.75
CA ASN A 71 15.53 20.91 -0.24
C ASN A 71 16.13 19.54 -0.61
N TYR A 72 15.31 18.65 -1.17
CA TYR A 72 15.71 17.31 -1.59
C TYR A 72 14.80 16.78 -2.71
N PRO A 73 15.27 15.79 -3.49
CA PRO A 73 14.48 15.14 -4.52
C PRO A 73 13.08 14.69 -4.10
N LEU A 74 12.10 15.00 -4.95
CA LEU A 74 10.70 14.55 -4.84
C LEU A 74 10.21 13.81 -6.10
N THR A 75 10.98 13.81 -7.19
CA THR A 75 10.61 13.10 -8.44
C THR A 75 11.41 11.80 -8.60
N PRO A 76 10.89 10.79 -9.32
CA PRO A 76 11.58 9.50 -9.48
C PRO A 76 12.99 9.64 -10.08
N ASP A 77 13.15 10.47 -11.11
CA ASP A 77 14.42 10.73 -11.80
C ASP A 77 15.49 11.36 -10.88
N THR A 78 15.05 12.21 -9.95
CA THR A 78 15.94 12.90 -9.01
C THR A 78 16.21 12.07 -7.75
N MET A 79 15.25 11.25 -7.28
CA MET A 79 15.46 10.36 -6.14
C MET A 79 16.41 9.19 -6.46
N LYS A 80 16.37 8.70 -7.72
CA LYS A 80 17.13 7.52 -8.17
C LYS A 80 16.90 6.32 -7.25
N LEU A 81 15.62 5.97 -7.10
CA LEU A 81 15.19 4.77 -6.39
C LEU A 81 15.50 3.53 -7.26
N PRO A 82 15.84 2.37 -6.65
CA PRO A 82 16.21 1.19 -7.41
C PRO A 82 15.02 0.62 -8.18
N ILE A 83 15.31 -0.04 -9.31
CA ILE A 83 14.32 -0.82 -10.04
C ILE A 83 14.06 -2.10 -9.21
N ILE A 84 12.80 -2.34 -8.82
CA ILE A 84 12.51 -3.44 -7.89
C ILE A 84 12.73 -4.81 -8.54
N GLY A 85 12.51 -4.92 -9.85
CA GLY A 85 12.70 -6.15 -10.62
C GLY A 85 14.11 -6.72 -10.58
N ASP A 86 15.12 -5.87 -10.33
CA ASP A 86 16.53 -6.25 -10.30
C ASP A 86 16.86 -7.18 -9.12
N PHE A 87 16.14 -7.04 -7.99
CA PHE A 87 16.34 -7.83 -6.77
C PHE A 87 15.10 -8.64 -6.34
N ASP A 88 13.91 -8.32 -6.87
CA ASP A 88 12.70 -9.14 -6.77
C ASP A 88 12.15 -9.42 -8.17
N ARG A 89 12.51 -10.60 -8.72
CA ARG A 89 12.10 -11.06 -10.06
C ARG A 89 10.58 -11.15 -10.26
N THR A 90 9.78 -11.11 -9.18
CA THR A 90 8.31 -11.05 -9.32
C THR A 90 7.82 -9.68 -9.78
N LYS A 91 8.66 -8.63 -9.71
CA LYS A 91 8.33 -7.22 -9.93
C LYS A 91 8.70 -6.74 -11.33
N CYS A 92 8.64 -5.43 -11.54
CA CYS A 92 8.90 -4.80 -12.82
C CYS A 92 10.39 -4.43 -12.95
N THR A 93 11.01 -4.86 -14.05
CA THR A 93 12.38 -4.52 -14.50
C THR A 93 12.41 -3.38 -15.52
N MET A 94 11.26 -2.96 -16.06
CA MET A 94 11.17 -2.16 -17.30
C MET A 94 11.14 -0.64 -17.09
N SER A 95 11.02 -0.16 -15.85
CA SER A 95 10.94 1.27 -15.52
C SER A 95 11.45 1.55 -14.10
N PRO A 96 11.97 2.77 -13.83
CA PRO A 96 12.29 3.22 -12.49
C PRO A 96 11.10 3.17 -11.52
N SER A 97 11.43 3.18 -10.23
CA SER A 97 10.46 3.18 -9.15
C SER A 97 10.09 4.61 -8.73
N ALA A 98 8.81 4.94 -8.73
CA ALA A 98 8.27 6.12 -8.08
C ALA A 98 7.90 5.82 -6.62
N LEU A 99 8.20 6.76 -5.72
CA LEU A 99 7.70 6.75 -4.35
C LEU A 99 6.25 7.24 -4.32
N ALA A 100 5.39 6.53 -3.60
CA ALA A 100 4.04 6.96 -3.29
C ALA A 100 3.67 6.60 -1.85
N VAL A 101 2.66 7.27 -1.30
CA VAL A 101 2.14 7.01 0.05
C VAL A 101 0.73 6.43 -0.07
N ARG A 102 0.41 5.43 0.75
CA ARG A 102 -0.91 4.79 0.73
C ARG A 102 -1.95 5.67 1.41
N GLY A 103 -2.79 6.33 0.62
CA GLY A 103 -3.85 7.19 1.15
C GLY A 103 -5.03 6.44 1.77
N PHE A 104 -5.86 7.21 2.47
CA PHE A 104 -7.19 6.78 2.91
C PHE A 104 -8.03 6.44 1.69
N MET A 105 -8.53 5.20 1.63
CA MET A 105 -9.46 4.78 0.58
C MET A 105 -10.85 4.64 1.16
N THR A 106 -11.86 4.99 0.38
CA THR A 106 -13.25 4.71 0.73
C THR A 106 -13.45 3.21 0.96
N PRO A 107 -14.29 2.83 1.96
CA PRO A 107 -14.74 1.45 2.12
C PRO A 107 -15.30 0.92 0.79
N LYS A 108 -14.72 -0.16 0.27
CA LYS A 108 -15.31 -0.91 -0.85
C LYS A 108 -15.99 -2.12 -0.24
N GLN A 109 -17.15 -2.53 -0.77
CA GLN A 109 -17.83 -3.77 -0.36
C GLN A 109 -16.89 -4.96 -0.55
N GLN A 110 -16.21 -5.34 0.53
CA GLN A 110 -15.19 -6.38 0.60
C GLN A 110 -15.27 -7.06 1.96
N THR A 111 -14.51 -8.14 2.13
CA THR A 111 -14.39 -8.80 3.42
C THR A 111 -13.79 -7.86 4.47
N ALA A 112 -14.25 -8.02 5.70
CA ALA A 112 -13.70 -7.43 6.92
C ALA A 112 -12.16 -7.32 6.91
N MET A 113 -11.50 -8.47 6.67
CA MET A 113 -10.04 -8.56 6.65
C MET A 113 -9.38 -7.80 5.49
N ALA A 114 -10.04 -7.65 4.34
CA ALA A 114 -9.51 -6.84 3.24
C ALA A 114 -9.61 -5.34 3.54
N GLU A 115 -10.67 -4.90 4.24
CA GLU A 115 -10.77 -3.53 4.74
C GLU A 115 -9.74 -3.26 5.84
N LEU A 116 -9.62 -4.13 6.84
CA LEU A 116 -8.64 -4.00 7.91
C LEU A 116 -7.21 -3.95 7.36
N LYS A 117 -6.85 -4.83 6.41
CA LYS A 117 -5.55 -4.80 5.71
C LYS A 117 -5.28 -3.49 4.98
N ARG A 118 -6.31 -2.78 4.50
CA ARG A 118 -6.14 -1.44 3.90
C ARG A 118 -5.91 -0.38 4.96
N ILE A 119 -6.76 -0.35 5.99
CA ILE A 119 -6.66 0.57 7.13
C ILE A 119 -5.27 0.47 7.77
N TRP A 120 -4.80 -0.76 8.00
CA TRP A 120 -3.50 -1.09 8.60
C TRP A 120 -2.27 -0.69 7.76
N ASN A 121 -2.46 -0.31 6.49
CA ASN A 121 -1.41 0.18 5.61
C ASN A 121 -1.59 1.64 5.19
N VAL A 122 -2.54 2.39 5.78
CA VAL A 122 -2.68 3.84 5.50
C VAL A 122 -1.43 4.58 5.99
N GLY A 123 -0.99 5.58 5.23
CA GLY A 123 0.25 6.32 5.44
C GLY A 123 1.51 5.55 5.04
N ARG A 124 1.43 4.25 4.71
CA ARG A 124 2.62 3.44 4.42
C ARG A 124 3.24 3.83 3.08
N PRO A 125 4.54 4.19 3.03
CA PRO A 125 5.24 4.45 1.78
C PRO A 125 5.48 3.16 1.00
N TYR A 126 5.33 3.25 -0.32
CA TYR A 126 5.56 2.15 -1.25
C TYR A 126 6.20 2.64 -2.55
N LEU A 127 6.85 1.71 -3.23
CA LEU A 127 7.46 1.88 -4.54
C LEU A 127 6.56 1.25 -5.61
N LYS A 128 6.33 1.98 -6.70
CA LYS A 128 5.57 1.54 -7.87
C LYS A 128 6.35 1.84 -9.15
N CYS A 129 6.37 0.92 -10.09
CA CYS A 129 6.96 1.12 -11.41
C CYS A 129 6.21 2.19 -12.23
N GLN A 130 6.94 2.88 -13.10
CA GLN A 130 6.41 3.97 -13.91
C GLN A 130 5.84 3.55 -15.29
N CYS A 131 5.79 2.25 -15.62
CA CYS A 131 5.34 1.76 -16.94
C CYS A 131 4.10 2.46 -17.53
N VAL A 132 3.05 2.66 -16.73
CA VAL A 132 1.82 3.35 -17.18
C VAL A 132 2.07 4.82 -17.51
N THR A 133 2.81 5.53 -16.66
CA THR A 133 3.21 6.94 -16.85
C THR A 133 4.14 7.12 -18.06
N GLU A 134 4.98 6.11 -18.34
CA GLU A 134 5.91 6.07 -19.47
C GLU A 134 5.28 5.52 -20.77
N GLY A 135 3.97 5.27 -20.81
CA GLY A 135 3.28 4.75 -22.00
C GLY A 135 3.59 3.28 -22.34
N LYS A 136 4.30 2.55 -21.47
CA LYS A 136 4.69 1.13 -21.64
C LYS A 136 3.59 0.12 -21.27
N GLY A 137 2.36 0.59 -21.03
CA GLY A 137 1.23 -0.21 -20.56
C GLY A 137 1.29 -0.56 -19.07
N ASP A 138 0.25 -1.24 -18.57
CA ASP A 138 0.27 -1.81 -17.21
C ASP A 138 0.97 -3.18 -17.22
N CYS A 139 2.13 -3.26 -16.58
CA CYS A 139 2.88 -4.51 -16.43
C CYS A 139 2.25 -5.51 -15.43
N GLY A 140 1.14 -5.14 -14.77
CA GLY A 140 0.43 -6.00 -13.82
C GLY A 140 1.19 -6.31 -12.53
N LYS A 141 2.34 -5.66 -12.31
CA LYS A 141 3.23 -5.93 -11.17
C LYS A 141 2.77 -5.17 -9.93
N ASN A 142 2.66 -5.90 -8.82
CA ASN A 142 2.27 -5.34 -7.52
C ASN A 142 3.33 -4.39 -6.95
N ILE A 143 2.86 -3.39 -6.18
CA ILE A 143 3.70 -2.47 -5.39
C ILE A 143 4.66 -3.21 -4.45
N SER A 144 5.73 -2.53 -4.02
CA SER A 144 6.61 -3.02 -2.95
C SER A 144 6.70 -1.99 -1.83
N TRP A 145 6.49 -2.41 -0.58
CA TRP A 145 6.55 -1.52 0.57
C TRP A 145 7.97 -1.00 0.79
N LEU A 146 8.12 0.31 1.03
CA LEU A 146 9.44 0.94 1.10
C LEU A 146 10.27 0.39 2.25
N ASP A 147 9.65 0.10 3.40
CA ASP A 147 10.33 -0.46 4.56
C ASP A 147 10.90 -1.87 4.28
N HIS A 148 10.18 -2.72 3.56
CA HIS A 148 10.70 -4.02 3.11
C HIS A 148 11.90 -3.85 2.15
N VAL A 149 11.82 -2.87 1.24
CA VAL A 149 12.91 -2.56 0.30
C VAL A 149 14.13 -2.02 1.05
N LEU A 150 13.95 -1.11 2.01
CA LEU A 150 15.04 -0.60 2.85
C LEU A 150 15.71 -1.72 3.65
N TRP A 151 14.94 -2.65 4.22
CA TRP A 151 15.48 -3.81 4.93
C TRP A 151 16.32 -4.71 4.03
N TYR A 152 15.81 -5.07 2.85
CA TYR A 152 16.56 -5.86 1.87
C TYR A 152 17.90 -5.19 1.52
N LEU A 153 17.86 -3.90 1.16
CA LEU A 153 19.05 -3.14 0.75
C LEU A 153 20.02 -2.85 1.90
N LEU A 154 19.56 -2.84 3.15
CA LEU A 154 20.42 -2.77 4.34
C LEU A 154 21.11 -4.12 4.62
N SER A 155 20.45 -5.24 4.29
CA SER A 155 21.05 -6.59 4.40
C SER A 155 22.07 -6.87 3.30
N ASP A 156 21.82 -6.41 2.07
CA ASP A 156 22.78 -6.43 0.96
C ASP A 156 23.08 -5.03 0.43
N LEU A 157 24.05 -4.38 1.08
CA LEU A 157 24.59 -3.11 0.65
C LEU A 157 25.56 -3.22 -0.55
N HIS A 158 25.95 -4.43 -0.97
CA HIS A 158 26.80 -4.62 -2.15
C HIS A 158 26.02 -4.31 -3.43
N TYR A 159 24.75 -4.76 -3.49
CA TYR A 159 23.83 -4.46 -4.60
C TYR A 159 23.76 -2.96 -4.95
N LEU A 160 23.68 -2.06 -3.96
CA LEU A 160 23.59 -0.61 -4.20
C LEU A 160 24.94 0.09 -4.47
N PHE A 161 26.05 -0.52 -4.05
CA PHE A 161 27.37 0.09 -3.97
C PHE A 161 28.48 -0.96 -4.24
N PRO A 162 28.50 -1.58 -5.44
CA PRO A 162 29.45 -2.65 -5.74
C PRO A 162 30.90 -2.18 -5.63
N GLU A 163 31.19 -1.02 -6.22
CA GLU A 163 32.50 -0.34 -6.25
C GLU A 163 33.06 0.05 -4.87
N ALA A 164 32.24 0.10 -3.82
CA ALA A 164 32.71 0.50 -2.51
C ALA A 164 33.46 -0.66 -1.83
N PRO A 165 34.74 -0.49 -1.44
CA PRO A 165 35.67 -1.59 -1.14
C PRO A 165 35.45 -2.28 0.21
N SER A 166 34.51 -1.79 1.04
CA SER A 166 34.22 -2.39 2.35
C SER A 166 32.78 -2.15 2.77
N LEU A 167 32.26 -3.00 3.65
CA LEU A 167 30.94 -2.82 4.27
C LEU A 167 30.80 -1.44 4.94
N ARG A 168 31.87 -0.94 5.60
CA ARG A 168 31.89 0.39 6.23
C ARG A 168 31.75 1.52 5.19
N ALA A 169 32.39 1.39 4.03
CA ALA A 169 32.25 2.35 2.92
C ALA A 169 30.83 2.30 2.33
N ARG A 170 30.27 1.10 2.10
CA ARG A 170 28.90 0.90 1.60
C ARG A 170 27.84 1.48 2.55
N ALA A 171 27.98 1.22 3.86
CA ALA A 171 27.08 1.78 4.88
C ALA A 171 27.16 3.32 4.96
N ARG A 172 28.35 3.91 4.78
CA ARG A 172 28.50 5.38 4.64
C ARG A 172 27.79 5.90 3.39
N ALA A 173 27.98 5.26 2.23
CA ALA A 173 27.33 5.64 0.98
C ALA A 173 25.79 5.53 1.07
N PHE A 174 25.27 4.48 1.71
CA PHE A 174 23.84 4.35 2.02
C PHE A 174 23.32 5.51 2.87
N ARG A 175 24.03 5.86 3.97
CA ARG A 175 23.64 7.00 4.81
C ARG A 175 23.69 8.33 4.05
N VAL A 176 24.65 8.53 3.14
CA VAL A 176 24.67 9.71 2.26
C VAL A 176 23.43 9.74 1.37
N ARG A 177 23.04 8.61 0.76
CA ARG A 177 21.83 8.51 -0.07
C ARG A 177 20.55 8.76 0.75
N ALA A 178 20.44 8.16 1.93
CA ALA A 178 19.34 8.38 2.89
C ALA A 178 19.23 9.84 3.38
N LYS A 179 20.37 10.53 3.56
CA LYS A 179 20.43 11.95 3.93
C LYS A 179 19.99 12.90 2.82
N THR A 180 20.20 12.50 1.56
CA THR A 180 20.08 13.37 0.37
C THR A 180 18.96 12.91 -0.55
N THR A 181 19.24 12.10 -1.58
CA THR A 181 18.26 11.77 -2.64
C THR A 181 17.08 10.94 -2.16
N TRP A 182 17.23 10.20 -1.04
CA TRP A 182 16.14 9.43 -0.43
C TRP A 182 15.56 10.09 0.83
N ARG A 183 15.89 11.36 1.14
CA ARG A 183 15.43 12.03 2.38
C ARG A 183 13.91 12.05 2.49
N ALA A 184 13.19 12.32 1.40
CA ALA A 184 11.72 12.26 1.33
C ALA A 184 11.17 10.86 1.68
N ALA A 185 11.83 9.81 1.21
CA ALA A 185 11.44 8.42 1.45
C ALA A 185 11.63 8.03 2.93
N ILE A 186 12.72 8.48 3.56
CA ILE A 186 12.95 8.29 5.00
C ILE A 186 11.95 9.09 5.83
N LEU A 187 11.70 10.35 5.49
CA LEU A 187 10.72 11.20 6.20
C LEU A 187 9.29 10.63 6.10
N ALA A 188 8.87 10.14 4.93
CA ALA A 188 7.59 9.44 4.78
C ALA A 188 7.51 8.16 5.63
N SER A 189 8.62 7.47 5.83
CA SER A 189 8.70 6.29 6.72
C SER A 189 8.58 6.68 8.21
N VAL A 190 9.13 7.83 8.60
CA VAL A 190 8.97 8.40 9.96
C VAL A 190 7.52 8.81 10.22
N VAL A 191 6.88 9.52 9.28
CA VAL A 191 5.44 9.85 9.37
C VAL A 191 4.60 8.58 9.54
N PHE A 192 4.85 7.55 8.72
CA PHE A 192 4.16 6.26 8.86
C PHE A 192 4.42 5.59 10.21
N THR A 193 5.63 5.68 10.76
CA THR A 193 5.95 5.10 12.07
C THR A 193 5.13 5.76 13.18
N HIS A 194 5.01 7.09 13.20
CA HIS A 194 4.14 7.78 14.17
C HIS A 194 2.65 7.45 13.98
N MET A 195 2.17 7.37 12.73
CA MET A 195 0.80 6.92 12.45
C MET A 195 0.57 5.49 12.98
N ARG A 196 1.56 4.61 12.80
CA ARG A 196 1.55 3.22 13.23
C ARG A 196 1.52 3.08 14.74
N ASP A 197 2.29 3.87 15.48
CA ASP A 197 2.31 3.84 16.95
C ASP A 197 0.92 4.15 17.53
N VAL A 198 0.23 5.15 16.97
CA VAL A 198 -1.17 5.48 17.32
C VAL A 198 -2.11 4.30 17.01
N MET A 199 -1.98 3.69 15.82
CA MET A 199 -2.80 2.56 15.41
C MET A 199 -2.60 1.31 16.29
N VAL A 200 -1.36 1.04 16.70
CA VAL A 200 -1.02 -0.08 17.60
C VAL A 200 -1.57 0.18 19.00
N LYS A 201 -1.41 1.40 19.55
CA LYS A 201 -2.01 1.77 20.84
C LYS A 201 -3.53 1.61 20.83
N MET A 202 -4.21 2.03 19.76
CA MET A 202 -5.66 1.82 19.60
C MET A 202 -6.03 0.33 19.61
N ALA A 203 -5.35 -0.49 18.81
CA ALA A 203 -5.62 -1.93 18.74
C ALA A 203 -5.34 -2.65 20.07
N TYR A 204 -4.30 -2.22 20.79
CA TYR A 204 -3.92 -2.77 22.10
C TYR A 204 -4.95 -2.42 23.19
N ASN A 205 -5.32 -1.14 23.32
CA ASN A 205 -6.34 -0.70 24.28
C ASN A 205 -7.68 -1.42 24.09
N VAL A 206 -8.03 -1.68 22.84
CA VAL A 206 -9.21 -2.46 22.43
C VAL A 206 -9.11 -3.93 22.80
N ALA A 207 -7.95 -4.55 22.62
CA ALA A 207 -7.75 -5.96 22.94
C ALA A 207 -7.85 -6.21 24.46
N ILE A 208 -7.43 -5.22 25.27
CA ILE A 208 -7.58 -5.22 26.73
C ILE A 208 -9.03 -4.95 27.15
N ASP A 209 -9.62 -3.89 26.60
CA ASP A 209 -10.98 -3.46 26.91
C ASP A 209 -11.82 -3.45 25.63
N PRO A 210 -12.52 -4.55 25.33
CA PRO A 210 -13.33 -4.61 24.14
C PRO A 210 -14.47 -3.56 24.15
N SER A 211 -14.92 -3.08 25.31
CA SER A 211 -16.03 -2.10 25.42
C SER A 211 -15.70 -0.71 24.84
N ARG A 212 -14.42 -0.48 24.52
CA ARG A 212 -13.91 0.75 23.88
C ARG A 212 -14.69 1.09 22.61
N THR A 213 -15.10 2.36 22.54
CA THR A 213 -15.76 2.98 21.39
C THR A 213 -14.77 3.86 20.61
N ALA A 214 -15.17 4.34 19.43
CA ALA A 214 -14.36 5.26 18.63
C ALA A 214 -14.11 6.63 19.30
N ALA A 215 -14.80 6.95 20.41
CA ALA A 215 -14.62 8.18 21.17
C ALA A 215 -13.56 8.06 22.28
N ASN A 216 -13.35 6.86 22.84
CA ASN A 216 -12.47 6.59 23.98
C ASN A 216 -11.44 5.48 23.69
N THR A 217 -11.09 5.23 22.43
CA THR A 217 -10.14 4.18 22.01
C THR A 217 -8.73 4.40 22.55
N LEU A 218 -8.33 5.66 22.74
CA LEU A 218 -7.11 6.06 23.44
C LEU A 218 -7.47 6.81 24.73
N ASP A 219 -6.67 6.62 25.77
CA ASP A 219 -6.84 7.30 27.06
C ASP A 219 -6.31 8.75 27.01
N ASP A 220 -5.34 9.03 26.14
CA ASP A 220 -4.82 10.38 25.90
C ASP A 220 -5.80 11.20 25.05
N LEU A 221 -6.59 12.03 25.74
CA LEU A 221 -7.55 12.94 25.14
C LEU A 221 -6.88 13.97 24.21
N ALA A 222 -5.65 14.42 24.50
CA ALA A 222 -4.96 15.40 23.67
C ALA A 222 -4.60 14.81 22.30
N ILE A 223 -4.10 13.56 22.27
CA ILE A 223 -3.92 12.82 21.01
C ILE A 223 -5.27 12.69 20.27
N MET A 224 -6.36 12.37 20.98
CA MET A 224 -7.70 12.24 20.39
C MET A 224 -8.33 13.56 19.89
N LEU A 225 -7.75 14.73 20.15
CA LEU A 225 -8.19 15.98 19.51
C LEU A 225 -7.75 16.06 18.03
N HIS A 226 -6.65 15.37 17.67
CA HIS A 226 -6.09 15.43 16.33
C HIS A 226 -6.91 14.67 15.28
N LYS A 227 -6.75 15.04 14.01
CA LYS A 227 -7.56 14.51 12.90
C LYS A 227 -7.32 13.01 12.68
N PHE A 228 -6.07 12.59 12.55
CA PHE A 228 -5.71 11.21 12.23
C PHE A 228 -6.23 10.20 13.28
N PRO A 229 -6.02 10.39 14.59
CA PRO A 229 -6.57 9.47 15.59
C PRO A 229 -8.09 9.36 15.51
N ARG A 230 -8.81 10.47 15.35
CA ARG A 230 -10.28 10.46 15.22
C ARG A 230 -10.77 9.75 13.96
N THR A 231 -10.08 9.91 12.84
CA THR A 231 -10.39 9.19 11.60
C THR A 231 -10.09 7.70 11.76
N MET A 232 -8.94 7.36 12.34
CA MET A 232 -8.49 5.98 12.51
C MET A 232 -9.38 5.19 13.49
N ALA A 233 -9.75 5.79 14.62
CA ALA A 233 -10.69 5.19 15.57
C ALA A 233 -12.02 4.82 14.89
N LYS A 234 -12.60 5.69 14.04
CA LYS A 234 -13.83 5.40 13.29
C LYS A 234 -13.67 4.28 12.23
N LEU A 235 -12.46 4.08 11.71
CA LEU A 235 -12.16 3.05 10.72
C LEU A 235 -11.89 1.68 11.36
N ILE A 236 -11.22 1.67 12.52
CA ILE A 236 -10.97 0.46 13.31
C ILE A 236 -12.26 0.02 14.05
N LEU A 237 -13.13 0.97 14.43
CA LEU A 237 -14.46 0.75 15.00
C LEU A 237 -15.62 1.25 14.10
N PRO A 238 -15.94 0.60 12.96
CA PRO A 238 -17.05 1.03 12.13
C PRO A 238 -18.39 0.74 12.80
N THR A 239 -19.11 1.80 13.17
CA THR A 239 -20.45 1.74 13.79
C THR A 239 -21.48 0.93 12.99
N ARG A 240 -21.26 0.75 11.69
CA ARG A 240 -22.06 -0.11 10.81
C ARG A 240 -22.04 -1.59 11.22
N TYR A 241 -20.93 -2.11 11.73
CA TYR A 241 -20.83 -3.52 12.16
C TYR A 241 -21.50 -3.73 13.52
N VAL A 242 -21.39 -2.75 14.42
CA VAL A 242 -22.13 -2.70 15.69
C VAL A 242 -23.64 -2.66 15.44
N ARG A 243 -24.12 -1.69 14.64
CA ARG A 243 -25.57 -1.49 14.39
C ARG A 243 -26.22 -2.60 13.56
N ALA A 244 -25.49 -3.28 12.67
CA ALA A 244 -26.02 -4.43 11.94
C ALA A 244 -26.35 -5.60 12.87
N LYS A 245 -25.58 -5.78 13.96
CA LYS A 245 -25.85 -6.77 15.00
C LYS A 245 -27.02 -6.33 15.89
N GLU A 246 -27.07 -5.05 16.28
CA GLU A 246 -28.20 -4.48 17.04
C GLU A 246 -29.54 -4.69 16.31
N LYS A 247 -29.60 -4.33 15.01
CA LYS A 247 -30.79 -4.52 14.17
C LYS A 247 -31.20 -5.99 14.08
N ARG A 248 -30.26 -6.91 13.85
CA ARG A 248 -30.54 -8.36 13.86
C ARG A 248 -31.02 -8.87 15.22
N ARG A 249 -30.53 -8.31 16.34
CA ARG A 249 -30.96 -8.68 17.69
C ARG A 249 -32.39 -8.22 17.96
N VAL A 250 -32.75 -7.00 17.53
CA VAL A 250 -34.12 -6.47 17.61
C VAL A 250 -35.08 -7.24 16.70
N GLU A 251 -34.67 -7.59 15.48
CA GLU A 251 -35.46 -8.43 14.56
C GLU A 251 -35.64 -9.86 15.10
N ALA A 252 -34.60 -10.46 15.68
CA ALA A 252 -34.68 -11.78 16.32
C ALA A 252 -35.59 -11.75 17.57
N ALA A 253 -35.44 -10.74 18.44
CA ALA A 253 -36.27 -10.59 19.64
C ALA A 253 -37.75 -10.35 19.30
N SER A 254 -38.04 -9.49 18.31
CA SER A 254 -39.41 -9.23 17.86
C SER A 254 -40.06 -10.41 17.11
N SER A 255 -39.26 -11.33 16.55
CA SER A 255 -39.77 -12.58 15.95
C SER A 255 -40.36 -13.61 16.93
N SER A 256 -40.28 -13.33 18.25
CA SER A 256 -40.96 -14.11 19.30
C SER A 256 -42.44 -13.75 19.49
N ALA A 257 -42.92 -12.64 18.92
CA ALA A 257 -44.33 -12.25 18.95
C ALA A 257 -45.09 -12.82 17.73
N THR A 258 -45.88 -13.88 17.98
CA THR A 258 -47.01 -14.36 17.16
C THR A 258 -46.91 -14.18 15.63
N LYS A 259 -46.31 -15.18 14.96
CA LYS A 259 -46.41 -15.34 13.49
C LYS A 259 -47.86 -15.54 13.05
N THR A 260 -48.50 -14.48 12.55
CA THR A 260 -49.60 -14.64 11.58
C THR A 260 -49.00 -15.01 10.23
N ILE A 261 -49.42 -16.16 9.68
CA ILE A 261 -48.90 -16.70 8.43
C ILE A 261 -49.40 -15.83 7.26
N ARG A 262 -48.57 -14.88 6.80
CA ARG A 262 -48.71 -14.28 5.47
C ARG A 262 -47.90 -15.11 4.48
N LYS A 263 -48.59 -15.65 3.47
CA LYS A 263 -47.99 -16.41 2.36
C LYS A 263 -46.91 -15.55 1.67
N PRO A 264 -45.69 -16.06 1.43
CA PRO A 264 -44.73 -15.38 0.59
C PRO A 264 -45.20 -15.45 -0.87
N GLN A 265 -45.66 -14.32 -1.41
CA GLN A 265 -45.70 -14.16 -2.87
C GLN A 265 -44.25 -14.10 -3.36
N GLN A 266 -43.86 -15.08 -4.17
CA GLN A 266 -42.62 -15.02 -4.92
C GLN A 266 -42.79 -13.97 -6.03
N THR A 267 -42.22 -12.77 -5.84
CA THR A 267 -41.93 -11.88 -6.97
C THR A 267 -40.76 -12.46 -7.74
N ILE A 268 -41.07 -13.22 -8.79
CA ILE A 268 -40.10 -13.61 -9.81
C ILE A 268 -39.54 -12.32 -10.41
N LEU A 269 -38.23 -12.14 -10.29
CA LEU A 269 -37.51 -11.05 -10.92
C LEU A 269 -37.20 -11.48 -12.35
N GLU A 270 -38.10 -11.13 -13.28
CA GLU A 270 -37.95 -11.43 -14.70
C GLU A 270 -36.72 -10.72 -15.27
N PHE A 271 -35.67 -11.49 -15.56
CA PHE A 271 -34.56 -11.02 -16.36
C PHE A 271 -34.98 -11.00 -17.83
N CYS A 272 -35.38 -9.83 -18.33
CA CYS A 272 -35.46 -9.61 -19.77
C CYS A 272 -34.05 -9.70 -20.38
N VAL A 273 -33.77 -10.83 -21.02
CA VAL A 273 -32.65 -11.01 -21.95
C VAL A 273 -33.20 -10.98 -23.38
N PRO A 274 -33.00 -9.90 -24.15
CA PRO A 274 -33.22 -9.93 -25.59
C PRO A 274 -32.16 -10.83 -26.27
N PRO A 275 -32.54 -11.73 -27.18
CA PRO A 275 -31.60 -12.66 -27.80
C PRO A 275 -30.75 -11.99 -28.90
N ALA A 276 -29.53 -12.50 -29.10
CA ALA A 276 -28.73 -12.20 -30.27
C ALA A 276 -29.02 -13.18 -31.42
N ARG A 277 -29.62 -12.67 -32.50
CA ARG A 277 -29.50 -13.12 -33.90
C ARG A 277 -29.63 -11.87 -34.78
N GLY A 278 -28.92 -11.69 -35.89
CA GLY A 278 -28.18 -12.67 -36.68
C GLY A 278 -28.85 -12.79 -38.06
N ASP A 279 -28.05 -12.63 -39.12
CA ASP A 279 -28.37 -12.67 -40.56
C ASP A 279 -28.64 -11.28 -41.18
N VAL A 280 -27.68 -10.65 -41.91
CA VAL A 280 -27.09 -10.97 -43.23
C VAL A 280 -28.01 -10.56 -44.39
N THR A 281 -27.57 -9.58 -45.20
CA THR A 281 -27.32 -9.68 -46.66
C THR A 281 -26.56 -8.42 -47.14
N ALA A 282 -25.61 -8.58 -48.07
CA ALA A 282 -24.76 -7.53 -48.69
C ALA A 282 -25.31 -7.19 -50.12
N PRO A 283 -24.56 -6.68 -51.15
CA PRO A 283 -23.22 -6.08 -51.22
C PRO A 283 -23.09 -4.81 -52.13
N ALA A 284 -21.88 -4.23 -52.18
CA ALA A 284 -21.23 -3.58 -53.35
C ALA A 284 -19.71 -3.54 -53.06
N GLN A 285 -18.83 -4.21 -53.83
CA GLN A 285 -18.12 -3.74 -55.04
C GLN A 285 -17.56 -2.30 -54.92
N GLU A 286 -16.30 -1.95 -55.22
CA GLU A 286 -15.05 -2.62 -55.71
C GLU A 286 -13.85 -1.67 -55.36
N ASN A 287 -12.53 -1.93 -55.50
CA ASN A 287 -11.70 -3.02 -56.07
C ASN A 287 -10.32 -3.07 -55.33
N PRO A 288 -9.39 -4.03 -55.62
CA PRO A 288 -8.13 -4.23 -54.88
C PRO A 288 -6.85 -3.75 -55.62
N LEU A 289 -5.68 -4.14 -55.07
CA LEU A 289 -4.25 -3.91 -55.44
C LEU A 289 -3.55 -2.98 -54.40
N GLN A 290 -2.34 -3.24 -53.91
CA GLN A 290 -1.38 -4.31 -54.24
C GLN A 290 -0.51 -4.69 -53.02
N LEU A 291 0.02 -5.91 -53.06
CA LEU A 291 1.02 -6.46 -52.13
C LEU A 291 2.42 -6.12 -52.67
N GLU A 292 3.33 -5.56 -51.86
CA GLU A 292 4.76 -5.69 -52.21
C GLU A 292 5.73 -5.76 -51.01
N THR A 293 6.48 -6.85 -51.03
CA THR A 293 7.55 -7.25 -50.12
C THR A 293 8.87 -6.62 -50.59
N ALA A 294 9.65 -5.94 -49.74
CA ALA A 294 11.09 -5.76 -49.99
C ALA A 294 11.91 -5.28 -48.76
N THR A 295 13.04 -5.95 -48.54
CA THR A 295 14.21 -5.57 -47.72
C THR A 295 15.40 -6.39 -48.22
N PRO A 296 16.69 -5.96 -48.17
CA PRO A 296 17.31 -4.62 -48.22
C PRO A 296 18.14 -4.46 -49.53
N PRO A 297 19.17 -3.57 -49.58
CA PRO A 297 20.52 -4.09 -49.29
C PRO A 297 21.48 -3.16 -48.52
N SER A 298 22.55 -3.78 -48.02
CA SER A 298 23.93 -3.29 -47.79
C SER A 298 24.38 -2.12 -48.70
N SER A 299 25.37 -1.28 -48.38
CA SER A 299 26.40 -1.20 -47.31
C SER A 299 27.24 0.06 -47.53
N THR A 300 28.03 0.52 -46.54
CA THR A 300 29.44 0.97 -46.74
C THR A 300 30.17 1.08 -45.40
N SER A 301 31.48 0.86 -45.44
CA SER A 301 32.38 0.57 -44.30
C SER A 301 33.26 1.75 -43.88
N ARG A 302 33.51 1.87 -42.55
CA ARG A 302 34.82 2.17 -41.88
C ARG A 302 35.56 3.50 -42.25
N PRO A 303 36.60 3.96 -41.50
CA PRO A 303 37.27 3.31 -40.36
C PRO A 303 37.37 4.13 -39.05
N ARG A 304 37.66 3.35 -38.00
CA ARG A 304 38.25 3.75 -36.71
C ARG A 304 39.54 4.57 -36.91
N MET A 305 39.69 5.69 -36.21
CA MET A 305 40.98 6.32 -35.94
C MET A 305 41.31 6.32 -34.44
N THR A 306 42.53 5.91 -34.11
CA THR A 306 43.16 5.98 -32.79
C THR A 306 44.61 6.43 -32.96
N PRO A 307 45.03 7.51 -32.28
CA PRO A 307 46.39 7.67 -31.76
C PRO A 307 46.32 7.68 -30.21
N ARG A 308 47.00 6.78 -29.50
CA ARG A 308 48.43 6.84 -29.11
C ARG A 308 48.80 8.09 -28.28
N LEU A 309 49.10 7.85 -27.00
CA LEU A 309 50.00 8.66 -26.16
C LEU A 309 51.41 8.69 -26.81
N PRO A 310 52.18 9.79 -26.62
CA PRO A 310 53.02 9.98 -25.43
C PRO A 310 52.72 11.32 -24.72
N PHE A 311 53.12 11.59 -23.47
CA PHE A 311 54.14 10.99 -22.60
C PHE A 311 53.56 10.58 -21.23
#